data_AF-A0A182SW36-F1
#
_entry.id   AF-A0A182SW36-F1
#
_cell.length_a   1.000
_cell.length_b   1.000
_cell.length_c   1.000
_cell.angle_alpha   90.00
_cell.angle_beta   90.00
_cell.angle_gamma   90.00
#
_symmetry.space_group_name_H-M   'P 1'
#
loop_
_entity.id
_entity.type
_entity.pdbx_description
1 polymer ?
#
loop_
_entity_poly.entity_id
_entity_poly.type
_entity_poly.pdbx_seq_one_letter_code
_entity_poly.pdbx_strand_id
1 'polypeptide(L)'
;LRQYFYDQYEVDTSKMTIPQYLLHMSKRDCNYRKLIDAIKSSCDDELLDIQYYPLHPFSDMPETVEICSSEIAKRWTANTNLRQIIHFKHKHFHTLNVLGKIVNILRQPSRGRHTNHMISIPQYYKSGVIQIKRIGVW
;
A
#
# COMPACT_ATOMS: atom_id res chain seq x y z
N LEU A 1 -10.14 -1.73 -16.80
CA LEU A 1 -8.99 -1.98 -15.90
C LEU A 1 -8.13 -0.74 -15.61
N ARG A 2 -7.35 -0.19 -16.56
CA ARG A 2 -6.51 1.01 -16.30
C ARG A 2 -7.31 2.17 -15.69
N GLN A 3 -8.44 2.53 -16.28
CA GLN A 3 -9.29 3.63 -15.80
C GLN A 3 -9.84 3.40 -14.38
N TYR A 4 -10.21 2.16 -14.04
CA TYR A 4 -10.66 1.78 -12.69
C TYR A 4 -9.60 1.99 -11.59
N PHE A 5 -8.32 1.82 -11.94
CA PHE A 5 -7.21 2.15 -11.05
C PHE A 5 -6.88 3.64 -11.05
N TYR A 6 -7.19 4.37 -12.13
CA TYR A 6 -6.96 5.81 -12.23
C TYR A 6 -8.00 6.64 -11.46
N ASP A 7 -9.26 6.22 -11.42
CA ASP A 7 -10.33 6.96 -10.74
C ASP A 7 -10.15 6.99 -9.20
N GLN A 8 -9.28 6.13 -8.64
CA GLN A 8 -8.95 6.15 -7.20
C GLN A 8 -7.80 7.12 -6.83
N TYR A 9 -7.19 7.83 -7.80
CA TYR A 9 -6.22 8.90 -7.50
C TYR A 9 -6.88 10.19 -6.98
N GLU A 10 -8.22 10.28 -6.96
CA GLU A 10 -8.96 11.44 -6.47
C GLU A 10 -8.95 11.61 -4.94
N VAL A 11 -8.52 10.59 -4.19
CA VAL A 11 -8.46 10.72 -2.73
C VAL A 11 -7.42 11.78 -2.39
N ASP A 12 -7.86 12.90 -1.82
CA ASP A 12 -6.98 13.94 -1.29
C ASP A 12 -6.10 13.34 -0.21
N THR A 13 -4.94 12.87 -0.64
CA THR A 13 -4.06 12.20 0.28
C THR A 13 -3.54 13.21 1.27
N SER A 14 -3.37 14.51 0.96
CA SER A 14 -2.63 15.54 1.72
C SER A 14 -3.05 15.72 3.19
N LYS A 15 -4.27 15.31 3.54
CA LYS A 15 -4.81 15.38 4.91
C LYS A 15 -4.55 14.14 5.78
N MET A 16 -4.21 13.00 5.18
CA MET A 16 -3.77 11.79 5.90
C MET A 16 -2.54 11.99 6.83
N THR A 17 -2.52 11.28 7.94
CA THR A 17 -1.30 11.10 8.74
C THR A 17 -0.32 10.15 8.03
N ILE A 18 0.95 10.07 8.44
CA ILE A 18 1.93 9.11 7.89
C ILE A 18 1.34 7.70 7.87
N PRO A 19 0.87 7.13 8.99
CA PRO A 19 0.37 5.76 8.97
C PRO A 19 -0.80 5.56 8.03
N GLN A 20 -1.73 6.52 7.98
CA GLN A 20 -2.88 6.49 7.06
C GLN A 20 -2.42 6.54 5.60
N TYR A 21 -1.45 7.39 5.28
CA TYR A 21 -0.88 7.48 3.95
C TYR A 21 -0.15 6.19 3.57
N LEU A 22 0.74 5.67 4.42
CA LEU A 22 1.48 4.43 4.14
C LEU A 22 0.54 3.21 4.04
N LEU A 23 -0.49 3.15 4.88
CA LEU A 23 -1.58 2.17 4.81
C LEU A 23 -2.39 2.32 3.52
N HIS A 24 -2.71 3.56 3.14
CA HIS A 24 -3.43 3.86 1.90
C HIS A 24 -2.60 3.42 0.69
N MET A 25 -1.33 3.80 0.61
CA MET A 25 -0.39 3.41 -0.44
C MET A 25 -0.21 1.89 -0.50
N SER A 26 -0.03 1.23 0.65
CA SER A 26 -0.01 -0.23 0.75
C SER A 26 -1.25 -0.87 0.14
N LYS A 27 -2.44 -0.38 0.50
CA LYS A 27 -3.74 -0.84 -0.01
C LYS A 27 -4.01 -0.44 -1.46
N ARG A 28 -3.34 0.59 -1.97
CA ARG A 28 -3.49 1.10 -3.34
C ARG A 28 -2.81 0.18 -4.33
N ASP A 29 -1.57 -0.21 -4.06
CA ASP A 29 -0.69 -0.73 -5.12
C ASP A 29 -0.81 -2.24 -5.40
N CYS A 30 -1.64 -3.02 -4.69
CA CYS A 30 -1.91 -4.45 -5.06
C CYS A 30 -3.01 -5.21 -4.27
N ASN A 31 -4.17 -4.62 -3.94
CA ASN A 31 -5.18 -5.38 -3.17
C ASN A 31 -5.94 -6.40 -4.05
N TYR A 32 -5.70 -7.70 -3.84
CA TYR A 32 -6.34 -8.79 -4.60
C TYR A 32 -7.87 -8.68 -4.62
N ARG A 33 -8.51 -8.18 -3.54
CA ARG A 33 -9.98 -8.00 -3.50
C ARG A 33 -10.44 -6.99 -4.55
N LYS A 34 -9.75 -5.85 -4.65
CA LYS A 34 -10.05 -4.83 -5.66
C LYS A 34 -9.82 -5.35 -7.07
N LEU A 35 -8.80 -6.20 -7.27
CA LEU A 35 -8.56 -6.83 -8.57
C LEU A 35 -9.68 -7.82 -8.91
N ILE A 36 -10.14 -8.63 -7.96
CA ILE A 36 -11.32 -9.49 -8.12
C ILE A 36 -12.55 -8.66 -8.47
N ASP A 37 -12.82 -7.58 -7.72
CA ASP A 37 -13.96 -6.70 -7.96
C ASP A 37 -13.88 -6.05 -9.35
N ALA A 38 -12.69 -5.61 -9.76
CA ALA A 38 -12.45 -5.04 -11.09
C ALA A 38 -12.68 -6.08 -12.20
N ILE A 39 -12.23 -7.32 -12.02
CA ILE A 39 -12.47 -8.42 -12.97
C ILE A 39 -13.97 -8.70 -13.06
N LYS A 40 -14.67 -8.84 -11.92
CA LYS A 40 -16.13 -9.03 -11.89
C LYS A 40 -16.88 -7.89 -12.56
N SER A 41 -16.51 -6.64 -12.30
CA SER A 41 -17.15 -5.48 -12.93
C SER A 41 -16.85 -5.34 -14.43
N SER A 42 -15.75 -5.91 -14.91
CA SER A 42 -15.38 -5.89 -16.33
C SER A 42 -15.99 -7.08 -17.09
N CYS A 43 -16.51 -8.07 -16.38
CA CYS A 43 -17.09 -9.27 -16.94
C CYS A 43 -18.53 -9.36 -16.44
N ASP A 44 -19.50 -8.97 -17.27
CA ASP A 44 -20.94 -9.06 -17.00
C ASP A 44 -21.46 -10.52 -16.94
N ASP A 45 -20.70 -11.42 -16.30
CA ASP A 45 -20.94 -12.86 -16.29
C ASP A 45 -20.93 -13.36 -14.84
N GLU A 46 -22.12 -13.60 -14.29
CA GLU A 46 -22.31 -14.23 -12.95
C GLU A 46 -21.72 -15.64 -12.88
N LEU A 47 -21.27 -16.18 -14.02
CA LEU A 47 -20.66 -17.49 -14.17
C LEU A 47 -19.14 -17.52 -13.91
N LEU A 48 -18.53 -16.47 -13.37
CA LEU A 48 -17.11 -16.49 -13.02
C LEU A 48 -16.89 -16.88 -11.55
N ASP A 49 -16.28 -18.05 -11.33
CA ASP A 49 -15.66 -18.40 -10.05
C ASP A 49 -14.26 -17.81 -9.99
N ILE A 50 -14.05 -16.88 -9.06
CA ILE A 50 -12.77 -16.21 -8.87
C ILE A 50 -12.26 -16.51 -7.46
N GLN A 51 -11.15 -17.22 -7.37
CA GLN A 51 -10.52 -17.61 -6.11
C GLN A 51 -9.13 -17.00 -5.99
N TYR A 52 -8.77 -16.61 -4.78
CA TYR A 52 -7.44 -16.11 -4.46
C TYR A 52 -6.68 -17.14 -3.61
N TYR A 53 -5.47 -17.47 -4.05
CA TYR A 53 -4.56 -18.37 -3.35
C TYR A 53 -3.31 -17.60 -2.93
N PRO A 54 -3.07 -17.39 -1.62
CA PRO A 54 -1.86 -16.74 -1.17
C PRO A 54 -0.62 -17.56 -1.55
N LEU A 55 0.47 -16.91 -1.96
CA LEU A 55 1.75 -17.56 -2.27
C LEU A 55 2.37 -18.21 -1.02
N HIS A 56 2.20 -17.55 0.12
CA HIS A 56 2.69 -18.01 1.42
C HIS A 56 1.55 -18.04 2.45
N PRO A 57 0.65 -19.05 2.38
CA PRO A 57 -0.53 -19.13 3.24
C PRO A 57 -0.19 -19.12 4.73
N PHE A 58 0.92 -19.76 5.10
CA PHE A 58 1.36 -19.93 6.48
C PHE A 58 2.45 -18.94 6.93
N SER A 59 2.83 -17.97 6.08
CA SER A 59 3.79 -16.96 6.51
C SER A 59 3.13 -16.01 7.52
N ASP A 60 3.76 -15.90 8.69
CA ASP A 60 3.48 -14.87 9.69
C ASP A 60 4.27 -13.58 9.44
N MET A 61 5.23 -13.61 8.50
CA MET A 61 5.97 -12.42 8.12
C MET A 61 5.09 -11.54 7.23
N PRO A 62 4.87 -10.26 7.60
CA PRO A 62 4.16 -9.34 6.74
C PRO A 62 5.01 -9.05 5.51
N GLU A 63 4.41 -9.17 4.33
CA GLU A 63 4.99 -8.69 3.09
C GLU A 63 5.19 -7.17 3.17
N THR A 64 5.95 -6.56 2.25
CA THR A 64 6.23 -5.12 2.31
C THR A 64 5.87 -4.42 1.00
N VAL A 65 5.21 -3.27 1.10
CA VAL A 65 5.07 -2.29 0.02
C VAL A 65 6.29 -1.36 0.02
N GLU A 66 6.76 -1.02 -1.17
CA GLU A 66 7.80 -0.02 -1.34
C GLU A 66 7.19 1.37 -1.57
N ILE A 67 7.63 2.36 -0.79
CA ILE A 67 7.18 3.75 -0.91
C ILE A 67 8.38 4.65 -1.19
N CYS A 68 8.27 5.46 -2.23
CA CYS A 68 9.31 6.40 -2.62
C CYS A 68 9.51 7.50 -1.56
N SER A 69 10.75 7.76 -1.17
CA SER A 69 11.07 8.80 -0.17
C SER A 69 10.63 10.20 -0.59
N SER A 70 10.53 10.49 -1.89
CA SER A 70 10.02 11.77 -2.39
C SER A 70 8.54 11.99 -2.03
N GLU A 71 7.74 10.94 -1.96
CA GLU A 71 6.33 11.02 -1.53
C GLU A 71 6.20 11.38 -0.04
N ILE A 72 7.13 10.91 0.79
CA ILE A 72 7.21 11.30 2.20
C ILE A 72 7.68 12.76 2.31
N ALA A 73 8.70 13.15 1.56
CA ALA A 73 9.25 14.50 1.60
C ALA A 73 8.30 15.58 1.03
N LYS A 74 7.40 15.23 0.09
CA LYS A 74 6.32 16.13 -0.37
C LYS A 74 5.39 16.58 0.75
N ARG A 75 5.34 15.79 1.83
CA ARG A 75 4.30 15.85 2.84
C ARG A 75 4.81 16.17 4.23
N TRP A 76 6.07 15.81 4.51
CA TRP A 76 6.76 16.17 5.73
C TRP A 76 8.06 16.90 5.40
N THR A 77 8.34 17.92 6.19
CA THR A 77 9.59 18.70 6.13
C THR A 77 10.27 18.65 7.49
N ALA A 78 11.48 19.19 7.58
CA ALA A 78 12.21 19.28 8.85
C ALA A 78 11.43 19.99 9.97
N ASN A 79 10.43 20.82 9.64
CA ASN A 79 9.63 21.58 10.60
C ASN A 79 8.32 20.89 11.00
N THR A 80 8.01 19.71 10.45
CA THR A 80 6.74 19.02 10.75
C THR A 80 6.80 18.29 12.09
N ASN A 81 5.74 18.42 12.89
CA ASN A 81 5.63 17.72 14.18
C ASN A 81 5.39 16.21 13.98
N LEU A 82 6.38 15.38 14.36
CA LEU A 82 6.37 13.93 14.19
C LEU A 82 5.78 13.16 15.40
N ARG A 83 5.33 13.85 16.46
CA ARG A 83 4.86 13.22 17.72
C ARG A 83 3.69 12.26 17.50
N GLN A 84 2.84 12.54 16.52
CA GLN A 84 1.68 11.70 16.18
C GLN A 84 2.07 10.28 15.71
N ILE A 85 3.27 10.11 15.16
CA ILE A 85 3.76 8.83 14.66
C ILE A 85 4.13 7.88 15.81
N ILE A 86 4.57 8.44 16.93
CA ILE A 86 5.05 7.70 18.11
C ILE A 86 3.89 6.96 18.81
N HIS A 87 2.66 7.44 18.66
CA HIS A 87 1.48 6.89 19.34
C HIS A 87 0.82 5.69 18.64
N PHE A 88 1.44 5.15 17.59
CA PHE A 88 0.85 4.08 16.81
C PHE A 88 1.07 2.69 17.43
N LYS A 89 -0.02 1.93 17.64
CA LYS A 89 -0.04 0.63 18.36
C LYS A 89 0.09 -0.62 17.46
N HIS A 90 0.46 -0.48 16.19
CA HIS A 90 0.55 -1.66 15.33
C HIS A 90 1.81 -2.48 15.62
N LYS A 91 1.64 -3.79 15.83
CA LYS A 91 2.70 -4.71 16.26
C LYS A 91 3.98 -4.67 15.42
N HIS A 92 3.88 -4.41 14.11
CA HIS A 92 5.04 -4.40 13.20
C HIS A 92 5.64 -3.01 12.95
N PHE A 93 5.05 -1.94 13.49
CA PHE A 93 5.53 -0.57 13.25
C PHE A 93 6.90 -0.33 13.87
N HIS A 94 7.10 -0.83 15.09
CA HIS A 94 8.37 -0.74 15.80
C HIS A 94 9.45 -1.62 15.15
N THR A 95 9.08 -2.82 14.67
CA THR A 95 10.01 -3.76 14.02
C THR A 95 10.71 -3.16 12.79
N LEU A 96 10.06 -2.22 12.10
CA LEU A 96 10.60 -1.64 10.87
C LEU A 96 11.20 -0.24 11.03
N ASN A 97 11.26 0.27 12.26
CA ASN A 97 11.80 1.58 12.61
C ASN A 97 11.36 2.69 11.63
N VAL A 98 10.06 2.70 11.29
CA VAL A 98 9.51 3.61 10.27
C VAL A 98 9.76 5.07 10.64
N LEU A 99 9.64 5.41 11.93
CA LEU A 99 9.96 6.76 12.43
C LEU A 99 11.42 7.13 12.16
N GLY A 100 12.37 6.25 12.49
CA GLY A 100 13.79 6.49 12.24
C GLY A 100 14.08 6.68 10.74
N LYS A 101 13.46 5.87 9.88
CA LYS A 101 13.58 5.99 8.43
C LYS A 101 13.05 7.33 7.91
N ILE A 102 11.89 7.76 8.39
CA ILE A 102 11.29 9.05 8.02
C ILE A 102 12.14 10.21 8.50
N VAL A 103 12.56 10.21 9.78
CA VAL A 103 13.44 11.24 10.34
C VAL A 103 14.75 11.32 9.55
N ASN A 104 15.32 10.18 9.19
CA ASN A 104 16.54 10.13 8.39
C ASN A 104 16.36 10.82 7.03
N ILE A 105 15.25 10.54 6.34
CA ILE A 105 14.90 11.17 5.06
C ILE A 105 14.73 12.69 5.21
N LEU A 106 14.03 13.12 6.27
CA LEU A 106 13.81 14.55 6.52
C LEU A 106 15.09 15.30 6.87
N ARG A 107 16.09 14.62 7.45
CA ARG A 107 17.39 15.18 7.83
C ARG A 107 18.40 15.20 6.68
N GLN A 108 18.15 14.51 5.57
CA GLN A 108 19.11 14.50 4.46
C GLN A 108 19.23 15.92 3.85
N PRO A 109 20.44 16.51 3.81
CA PRO A 109 20.67 17.92 3.52
C PRO A 109 20.36 18.32 2.06
N SER A 110 20.33 17.36 1.15
CA SER A 110 19.89 17.53 -0.25
C SER A 110 18.36 17.56 -0.32
N ARG A 111 17.78 18.71 0.05
CA ARG A 111 16.39 19.15 -0.21
C ARG A 111 15.50 18.12 -0.92
N GLY A 112 14.81 17.25 -0.17
CA GLY A 112 13.53 16.55 -0.47
C GLY A 112 13.07 16.25 -1.92
N ARG A 113 13.92 16.22 -2.95
CA ARG A 113 13.52 16.16 -4.37
C ARG A 113 14.32 15.17 -5.21
N HIS A 114 15.43 14.62 -4.70
CA HIS A 114 16.33 13.78 -5.50
C HIS A 114 16.67 12.41 -4.91
N THR A 115 15.96 11.98 -3.87
CA THR A 115 16.06 10.60 -3.39
C THR A 115 14.78 9.89 -3.80
N ASN A 116 14.83 9.15 -4.91
CA ASN A 116 13.81 8.18 -5.28
C ASN A 116 14.05 6.83 -4.58
N HIS A 117 14.58 6.87 -3.35
CA HIS A 117 14.88 5.66 -2.61
C HIS A 117 13.57 5.05 -2.10
N MET A 118 13.46 3.75 -2.25
CA MET A 118 12.29 3.00 -1.84
C MET A 118 12.39 2.62 -0.36
N ILE A 119 11.30 2.80 0.38
CA ILE A 119 11.16 2.39 1.77
C ILE A 119 10.17 1.24 1.84
N SER A 120 10.62 0.10 2.35
CA SER A 120 9.76 -1.07 2.58
C SER A 120 8.94 -0.92 3.86
N ILE A 121 7.62 -1.08 3.74
CA ILE A 121 6.62 -0.92 4.82
C ILE A 121 5.67 -2.12 4.79
N PRO A 122 5.19 -2.67 5.92
CA PRO A 122 4.33 -3.85 5.92
C PRO A 122 3.09 -3.63 5.05
N GLN A 123 2.79 -4.64 4.26
CA GLN A 123 1.59 -4.76 3.50
C GLN A 123 0.47 -5.30 4.39
N TYR A 124 -0.73 -4.77 4.17
CA TYR A 124 -1.92 -5.15 4.92
C TYR A 124 -2.66 -6.36 4.33
N TYR A 125 -2.16 -6.95 3.24
CA TYR A 125 -2.70 -8.14 2.59
C TYR A 125 -1.55 -9.03 2.10
N LYS A 126 -1.88 -10.30 1.84
CA LYS A 126 -0.94 -11.30 1.34
C LYS A 126 -0.81 -11.20 -0.19
N SER A 127 0.33 -11.58 -0.73
CA SER A 127 0.54 -11.82 -2.16
C SER A 127 0.06 -13.20 -2.52
N GLY A 128 -0.44 -13.36 -3.74
CA GLY A 128 -1.12 -14.56 -4.17
C GLY A 128 -1.44 -14.57 -5.65
N VAL A 129 -1.97 -15.69 -6.09
CA VAL A 129 -2.46 -15.92 -7.44
C VAL A 129 -3.98 -15.85 -7.42
N ILE A 130 -4.55 -15.13 -8.38
CA ILE A 130 -6.00 -15.16 -8.62
C ILE A 130 -6.24 -16.18 -9.72
N GLN A 131 -7.03 -17.21 -9.41
CA GLN A 131 -7.54 -18.14 -10.38
C GLN A 131 -8.94 -17.70 -10.81
N ILE A 132 -9.16 -17.65 -12.11
CA ILE A 132 -10.45 -17.31 -12.72
C ILE A 132 -10.93 -18.55 -13.47
N LYS A 133 -12.11 -19.07 -13.13
CA LYS A 133 -12.76 -20.19 -13.79
C LYS A 133 -14.13 -19.76 -14.28
N ARG A 134 -14.49 -20.17 -15.50
CA ARG A 134 -15.87 -20.07 -15.97
C ARG A 134 -16.64 -21.30 -15.50
N ILE A 135 -17.69 -21.09 -14.72
CA ILE A 135 -18.63 -22.12 -14.33
C ILE A 135 -19.56 -22.31 -15.53
N GLY A 136 -19.34 -23.37 -16.31
CA GLY A 136 -20.23 -23.71 -17.41
C GLY A 136 -21.63 -24.03 -16.87
N VAL A 137 -22.67 -23.42 -17.45
CA VAL A 137 -24.04 -23.92 -17.31
C VAL A 137 -24.12 -25.18 -18.18
N TRP A 138 -24.47 -26.31 -17.56
CA TRP A 138 -24.77 -27.55 -18.25
C TRP A 138 -26.09 -27.45 -19.02
#